data_AF-A0AAE3AI58-F1
#
_entry.id   AF-A0AAE3AI58-F1
#
_cell.length_a   1.000
_cell.length_b   1.000
_cell.length_c   1.000
_cell.angle_alpha   90.00
_cell.angle_beta   90.00
_cell.angle_gamma   90.00
#
_symmetry.space_group_name_H-M   'P 1'
#
loop_
_entity.id
_entity.type
_entity.pdbx_description
1 polymer ?
#
loop_
_entity_poly.entity_id
_entity_poly.type
_entity_poly.pdbx_seq_one_letter_code
_entity_poly.pdbx_strand_id
1 'polypeptide(L)'
;MAQIDAARQLLSLEAQQVGFQAGGYLNFEEDCDASVALRELMDSGIIAPRTDNYFRPGEYEACIDRSLQRWNPAYWRARQKRLSVQAAKATKERER
;
A
#
# COMPACT_ATOMS: atom_id res chain seq x y z
N MET A 1 10.18 -7.59 -5.54
CA MET A 1 9.35 -8.80 -5.78
C MET A 1 8.94 -9.41 -4.44
N ALA A 2 7.79 -10.06 -4.32
CA ALA A 2 7.36 -10.77 -3.10
C ALA A 2 6.92 -12.19 -3.43
N GLN A 3 7.23 -13.19 -2.59
CA GLN A 3 6.69 -14.55 -2.79
C GLN A 3 5.16 -14.52 -2.74
N ILE A 4 4.48 -15.27 -3.62
CA ILE A 4 3.02 -15.21 -3.77
C ILE A 4 2.30 -15.47 -2.43
N ASP A 5 2.76 -16.43 -1.64
CA ASP A 5 2.11 -16.75 -0.36
C ASP A 5 2.27 -15.62 0.66
N ALA A 6 3.43 -14.97 0.71
CA ALA A 6 3.64 -13.78 1.53
C ALA A 6 2.78 -12.61 1.02
N ALA A 7 2.73 -12.39 -0.30
CA ALA A 7 1.92 -11.34 -0.90
C ALA A 7 0.43 -11.50 -0.58
N ARG A 8 -0.09 -12.73 -0.58
CA ARG A 8 -1.47 -13.05 -0.22
C ARG A 8 -1.83 -12.71 1.23
N GLN A 9 -0.87 -12.83 2.13
CA GLN A 9 -1.06 -12.54 3.56
C GLN A 9 -0.89 -11.06 3.86
N LEU A 10 0.04 -10.39 3.17
CA LEU A 10 0.48 -9.04 3.51
C LEU A 10 -0.20 -7.94 2.69
N LEU A 11 -0.60 -8.24 1.46
CA LEU A 11 -1.12 -7.25 0.53
C LEU A 11 -2.61 -7.46 0.30
N SER A 12 -3.34 -6.37 0.16
CA SER A 12 -4.74 -6.44 -0.26
C SER A 12 -4.94 -7.09 -1.64
N LEU A 13 -6.15 -7.59 -1.91
CA LEU A 13 -6.48 -8.17 -3.21
C LEU A 13 -6.29 -7.16 -4.34
N GLU A 14 -6.63 -5.89 -4.10
CA GLU A 14 -6.47 -4.84 -5.10
C GLU A 14 -4.98 -4.51 -5.35
N ALA A 15 -4.12 -4.61 -4.35
CA ALA A 15 -2.67 -4.52 -4.54
C ALA A 15 -2.13 -5.74 -5.30
N GLN A 16 -2.63 -6.94 -5.00
CA GLN A 16 -2.24 -8.17 -5.69
C GLN A 16 -2.62 -8.17 -7.18
N GLN A 17 -3.71 -7.51 -7.55
CA GLN A 17 -4.16 -7.36 -8.93
C GLN A 17 -3.30 -6.40 -9.76
N VAL A 18 -2.57 -5.49 -9.11
CA VAL A 18 -1.63 -4.60 -9.80
C VAL A 18 -0.35 -5.37 -10.15
N GLY A 19 0.14 -6.23 -9.25
CA GLY A 19 1.38 -6.96 -9.47
C GLY A 19 1.28 -8.03 -10.56
N PHE A 20 2.40 -8.27 -11.24
CA PHE A 20 2.54 -9.32 -12.25
C PHE A 20 3.08 -10.62 -11.63
N GLN A 21 2.47 -11.76 -11.93
CA GLN A 21 2.92 -13.04 -11.38
C GLN A 21 3.91 -13.74 -12.32
N ALA A 22 5.12 -14.02 -11.84
CA ALA A 22 6.12 -14.81 -12.57
C ALA A 22 7.02 -15.58 -11.61
N GLY A 23 7.32 -16.84 -11.96
CA GLY A 23 8.30 -17.65 -11.23
C GLY A 23 7.99 -17.90 -9.76
N GLY A 24 6.71 -17.85 -9.34
CA GLY A 24 6.31 -18.00 -7.93
C GLY A 24 6.34 -16.69 -7.11
N TYR A 25 6.59 -15.56 -7.78
CA TYR A 25 6.63 -14.24 -7.18
C TYR A 25 5.54 -13.34 -7.77
N LEU A 26 5.11 -12.40 -6.96
CA LEU A 26 4.36 -11.23 -7.38
C LEU A 26 5.36 -10.06 -7.52
N ASN A 27 5.49 -9.57 -8.74
CA ASN A 27 6.44 -8.57 -9.16
C ASN A 27 5.74 -7.21 -9.30
N PHE A 28 6.43 -6.17 -8.82
CA PHE A 28 5.98 -4.77 -8.87
C PHE A 28 7.04 -3.85 -9.50
N GLU A 29 8.18 -4.42 -9.94
CA GLU A 29 9.35 -3.65 -10.38
C GLU A 29 9.31 -3.42 -11.89
N GLU A 30 8.74 -4.36 -12.64
CA GLU A 30 8.70 -4.33 -14.12
C GLU A 30 7.85 -3.17 -14.66
N ASP A 31 6.77 -2.81 -13.95
CA ASP A 31 5.84 -1.74 -14.35
C ASP A 31 5.92 -0.48 -13.44
N CYS A 32 7.01 -0.33 -12.67
CA CYS A 32 7.18 0.77 -11.70
C CYS A 32 6.11 0.85 -10.59
N ASP A 33 5.44 -0.27 -10.27
CA ASP A 33 4.35 -0.35 -9.29
C ASP A 33 4.79 -0.65 -7.85
N ALA A 34 6.09 -0.61 -7.55
CA ALA A 34 6.62 -0.84 -6.20
C ALA A 34 5.97 0.07 -5.13
N SER A 35 5.49 1.25 -5.54
CA SER A 35 4.75 2.18 -4.69
C SER A 35 3.45 1.59 -4.09
N VAL A 36 2.80 0.65 -4.78
CA VAL A 36 1.60 -0.05 -4.30
C VAL A 36 1.94 -0.91 -3.09
N ALA A 37 2.94 -1.79 -3.23
CA ALA A 37 3.39 -2.66 -2.16
C ALA A 37 3.94 -1.87 -0.97
N LEU A 38 4.74 -0.83 -1.22
CA LEU A 38 5.26 0.04 -0.16
C LEU A 38 4.15 0.69 0.67
N ARG A 39 3.09 1.17 0.02
CA ARG A 39 1.96 1.80 0.71
C ARG A 39 1.18 0.80 1.58
N GLU A 40 0.96 -0.43 1.11
CA GLU A 40 0.33 -1.51 1.91
C GLU A 40 1.15 -1.85 3.16
N LEU A 41 2.47 -1.95 3.02
CA LEU A 41 3.37 -2.26 4.13
C LEU A 41 3.43 -1.10 5.15
N MET A 42 3.32 0.16 4.70
CA MET A 42 3.21 1.31 5.60
C MET A 42 1.85 1.36 6.30
N ASP A 43 0.75 1.13 5.59
CA ASP A 43 -0.60 1.14 6.18
C ASP A 43 -0.78 0.05 7.23
N SER A 44 -0.11 -1.10 7.06
CA SER A 44 -0.08 -2.18 8.04
C SER A 44 0.93 -1.97 9.18
N GLY A 45 1.74 -0.91 9.12
CA GLY A 45 2.77 -0.61 10.12
C GLY A 45 3.96 -1.56 10.12
N ILE A 46 4.09 -2.43 9.10
CA ILE A 46 5.22 -3.35 8.96
C ILE A 46 6.51 -2.58 8.67
N ILE A 47 6.41 -1.52 7.87
CA ILE A 47 7.52 -0.60 7.62
C ILE A 47 7.13 0.81 8.07
N ALA A 48 8.09 1.51 8.65
CA ALA A 48 7.95 2.94 8.89
C ALA A 48 8.15 3.71 7.57
N PRO A 49 7.43 4.81 7.35
CA PRO A 49 7.75 5.74 6.28
C PRO A 49 9.21 6.22 6.38
N ARG A 50 9.84 6.44 5.24
CA ARG A 50 11.21 6.97 5.19
C ARG A 50 11.22 8.40 5.69
N THR A 51 11.98 8.63 6.76
CA THR A 51 12.37 9.96 7.23
C THR A 51 13.88 10.01 7.29
N ASP A 52 14.49 10.78 6.39
CA ASP A 52 15.94 10.97 6.29
C ASP A 52 16.24 12.40 5.82
N ASN A 53 17.49 12.69 5.46
CA ASN A 53 17.88 14.04 5.02
C ASN A 53 17.19 14.50 3.72
N TYR A 54 16.47 13.62 3.03
CA TYR A 54 15.74 13.93 1.79
C TYR A 54 14.23 14.08 1.99
N PHE A 55 13.64 13.39 2.96
CA PHE A 55 12.20 13.43 3.24
C PHE A 55 11.93 13.86 4.67
N ARG A 56 11.23 15.00 4.80
CA ARG A 56 10.63 15.41 6.07
C ARG A 56 9.48 14.46 6.43
N PRO A 57 9.06 14.40 7.71
CA PRO A 57 7.92 13.59 8.11
C PRO A 57 6.69 13.84 7.22
N GLY A 58 6.14 12.77 6.64
CA GLY A 58 4.97 12.82 5.74
C GLY A 58 5.28 13.08 4.27
N GLU A 59 6.47 13.56 3.90
CA GLU A 59 6.79 13.88 2.49
C GLU A 59 6.95 12.63 1.63
N TYR A 60 7.48 11.55 2.21
CA TYR A 60 7.65 10.29 1.50
C TYR A 60 6.30 9.66 1.17
N GLU A 61 5.40 9.61 2.17
CA GLU A 61 4.03 9.15 2.00
C GLU A 61 3.29 9.99 0.97
N ALA A 62 3.38 11.32 1.05
CA ALA A 62 2.71 12.21 0.11
C ALA A 62 3.25 12.03 -1.32
N CYS A 63 4.53 11.72 -1.49
CA CYS A 63 5.13 11.41 -2.78
C CYS A 63 4.54 10.14 -3.39
N ILE A 64 4.49 9.06 -2.59
CA ILE A 64 3.88 7.79 -2.98
C ILE A 64 2.39 7.99 -3.31
N ASP A 65 1.65 8.69 -2.46
CA ASP A 65 0.22 8.94 -2.63
C ASP A 65 -0.07 9.68 -3.95
N ARG A 66 0.73 10.69 -4.32
CA ARG A 66 0.61 11.38 -5.62
C ARG A 66 0.84 10.44 -6.80
N SER A 67 1.85 9.57 -6.71
CA SER A 67 2.14 8.56 -7.74
C SER A 67 0.95 7.62 -7.92
N LEU A 68 0.43 7.07 -6.81
CA LEU A 68 -0.68 6.13 -6.80
C LEU A 68 -1.97 6.75 -7.34
N GLN A 69 -2.26 8.01 -6.98
CA GLN A 69 -3.42 8.72 -7.53
C GLN A 69 -3.35 8.88 -9.06
N ARG A 70 -2.14 9.06 -9.60
CA ARG A 70 -1.92 9.26 -11.04
C ARG A 70 -1.94 7.96 -11.83
N TRP A 71 -1.20 6.95 -11.36
CA TRP A 71 -0.89 5.75 -12.13
C TRP A 71 -1.70 4.53 -11.70
N ASN A 72 -2.15 4.49 -10.44
CA ASN A 72 -2.92 3.39 -9.86
C ASN A 72 -4.27 3.85 -9.26
N PRO A 73 -5.12 4.60 -10.02
CA PRO A 73 -6.31 5.25 -9.46
C PRO A 73 -7.37 4.26 -8.97
N ALA A 74 -7.46 3.07 -9.57
CA ALA A 74 -8.38 2.03 -9.12
C ALA A 74 -7.99 1.48 -7.74
N TYR A 75 -6.72 1.09 -7.59
CA TYR A 75 -6.14 0.68 -6.32
C TYR A 75 -6.26 1.79 -5.26
N TRP A 76 -5.94 3.04 -5.62
CA TRP A 76 -6.02 4.17 -4.69
C TRP A 76 -7.42 4.34 -4.09
N ARG A 77 -8.48 4.25 -4.91
CA ARG A 77 -9.87 4.33 -4.44
C ARG A 77 -10.23 3.16 -3.50
N ALA A 78 -9.79 1.95 -3.84
CA ALA A 78 -10.02 0.78 -2.99
C ALA A 78 -9.34 0.93 -1.63
N ARG A 79 -8.09 1.42 -1.62
CA ARG A 79 -7.34 1.76 -0.41
C ARG A 79 -8.09 2.78 0.46
N GLN A 80 -8.53 3.89 -0.13
CA GLN A 80 -9.27 4.93 0.61
C GLN A 80 -10.54 4.38 1.27
N LYS A 81 -11.30 3.53 0.55
CA LYS A 81 -12.49 2.87 1.08
C LYS A 81 -12.16 1.95 2.26
N ARG A 82 -11.04 1.20 2.18
CA ARG A 82 -10.61 0.33 3.29
C ARG A 82 -10.24 1.15 4.53
N LEU A 83 -9.47 2.22 4.36
CA LEU A 83 -9.09 3.11 5.46
C LEU A 83 -10.31 3.77 6.12
N SER A 84 -11.30 4.21 5.33
CA SER A 84 -12.52 4.81 5.89
C SER A 84 -13.32 3.80 6.71
N VAL A 85 -13.40 2.54 6.26
CA VAL A 85 -14.06 1.45 7.01
C VAL A 85 -13.30 1.14 8.30
N GLN A 86 -11.97 1.07 8.26
CA GLN A 86 -11.14 0.83 9.45
C GLN A 86 -11.28 1.97 10.46
N ALA A 87 -11.23 3.22 10.02
CA ALA A 87 -11.43 4.39 10.88
C ALA A 87 -12.82 4.36 11.54
N ALA A 88 -13.88 4.07 10.78
CA ALA A 88 -15.24 3.98 11.32
C ALA A 88 -15.39 2.85 12.36
N LYS A 89 -14.72 1.70 12.15
CA LYS A 89 -14.68 0.62 13.15
C LYS A 89 -13.96 1.05 14.42
N ALA A 90 -12.79 1.67 14.29
CA ALA A 90 -12.00 2.15 15.42
C ALA A 90 -12.74 3.20 16.26
N THR A 91 -13.51 4.10 15.62
CA THR A 91 -14.38 5.05 16.34
C THR A 91 -15.45 4.32 17.15
N LYS A 92 -16.17 3.36 16.54
CA LYS A 92 -17.21 2.59 17.23
C LYS A 92 -16.68 1.76 18.40
N GLU A 93 -15.46 1.25 18.31
CA GLU A 93 -14.82 0.49 19.39
C GLU A 93 -14.40 1.41 20.56
N ARG A 94 -14.01 2.65 20.29
CA ARG A 94 -13.69 3.65 21.33
C ARG A 94 -14.91 4.20 22.04
N GLU A 95 -16.08 4.13 21.41
CA GLU A 95 -17.37 4.57 21.97
C GLU A 95 -18.10 3.49 22.78
N ARG A 96 -17.55 2.26 22.83
CA ARG A 96 -18.06 1.13 23.62
C ARG A 96 -17.33 1.02 24.95
#